data_AF-A0A837BSC8-F1
#
_entry.id   AF-A0A837BSC8-F1
#
_cell.length_a   1.000
_cell.length_b   1.000
_cell.length_c   1.000
_cell.angle_alpha   90.00
_cell.angle_beta   90.00
_cell.angle_gamma   90.00
#
_symmetry.space_group_name_H-M   'P 1'
#
loop_
_entity.id
_entity.type
_entity.pdbx_description
1 polymer ?
#
loop_
_entity_poly.entity_id
_entity_poly.type
_entity_poly.pdbx_seq_one_letter_code
_entity_poly.pdbx_strand_id
1 'polypeptide(L)'
;MDETEAFLVKSIITFKQLLLSVEGWKNGKDKPMAPKSELPDCIKKRVIWVRNNLMDIDDVTFIDCMQIALPSPVNENKLKKEYRDLWLPMGDDYKQYCHHFNARLLNILGQAVAVALIYGLNDDSEGDEK
;
A
#
# COMPACT_ATOMS: atom_id res chain seq x y z
N MET A 1 20.97 18.09 -15.33
CA MET A 1 19.59 17.63 -15.14
C MET A 1 18.95 18.59 -14.17
N ASP A 2 17.92 19.31 -14.61
CA ASP A 2 17.13 20.24 -13.80
C ASP A 2 16.36 19.45 -12.73
N GLU A 3 16.18 20.01 -11.53
CA GLU A 3 15.38 19.41 -10.44
C GLU A 3 13.97 19.03 -10.90
N THR A 4 13.40 19.81 -11.82
CA THR A 4 12.09 19.54 -12.45
C THR A 4 12.11 18.26 -13.29
N GLU A 5 13.19 18.07 -14.07
CA GLU A 5 13.38 16.90 -14.92
C GLU A 5 13.61 15.63 -14.09
N ALA A 6 14.40 15.74 -13.02
CA ALA A 6 14.63 14.66 -12.06
C ALA A 6 13.33 14.24 -11.35
N PHE A 7 12.49 15.20 -10.95
CA PHE A 7 11.19 14.94 -10.33
C PHE A 7 10.23 14.22 -11.28
N LEU A 8 10.16 14.64 -12.55
CA LEU A 8 9.32 14.00 -13.57
C LEU A 8 9.74 12.56 -13.85
N VAL A 9 11.04 12.31 -14.02
CA VAL A 9 11.57 10.95 -14.23
C VAL A 9 11.24 10.05 -13.06
N LYS A 10 11.46 10.52 -11.82
CA LYS A 10 11.13 9.76 -10.60
C LYS A 10 9.63 9.44 -10.53
N SER A 11 8.77 10.41 -10.83
CA SER A 11 7.31 10.23 -10.83
C SER A 11 6.85 9.19 -11.85
N ILE A 12 7.43 9.18 -13.06
CA ILE A 12 7.12 8.20 -14.11
C ILE A 12 7.57 6.78 -13.70
N ILE A 13 8.76 6.65 -13.11
CA ILE A 13 9.27 5.35 -12.62
C ILE A 13 8.34 4.82 -11.52
N THR A 14 8.02 5.64 -10.52
CA THR A 14 7.11 5.26 -9.44
C THR A 14 5.72 4.92 -9.96
N PHE A 15 5.19 5.65 -10.94
CA PHE A 15 3.92 5.32 -11.59
C PHE A 15 3.95 3.91 -12.19
N LYS A 16 4.99 3.59 -12.98
CA LYS A 16 5.13 2.28 -13.64
C LYS A 16 5.25 1.15 -12.61
N GLN A 17 6.01 1.35 -11.54
CA GLN A 17 6.16 0.36 -10.47
C GLN A 17 4.83 0.06 -9.76
N LEU A 18 4.08 1.11 -9.41
CA LEU A 18 2.77 0.94 -8.80
C LEU A 18 1.77 0.27 -9.74
N LEU A 19 1.82 0.61 -11.04
CA LEU A 19 0.97 -0.03 -12.04
C LEU A 19 1.26 -1.53 -12.15
N LEU A 20 2.52 -1.96 -12.09
CA LEU A 20 2.87 -3.39 -12.07
C LEU A 20 2.32 -4.13 -10.85
N SER A 21 2.15 -3.43 -9.72
CA SER A 21 1.51 -3.99 -8.51
C SER A 21 -0.01 -4.20 -8.67
N VAL A 22 -0.59 -3.73 -9.79
CA VAL A 22 -2.02 -3.86 -10.12
C VAL A 22 -2.25 -4.65 -11.42
N GLU A 23 -1.36 -4.56 -12.40
CA GLU A 23 -1.50 -5.20 -13.71
C GLU A 23 -0.72 -6.51 -13.84
N GLY A 24 0.32 -6.73 -13.02
CA GLY A 24 1.22 -7.88 -13.13
C GLY A 24 0.63 -9.21 -12.65
N TRP A 25 -0.69 -9.29 -12.50
CA TRP A 25 -1.39 -10.48 -12.06
C TRP A 25 -1.23 -11.62 -13.06
N LYS A 26 -1.05 -12.82 -12.52
CA LYS A 26 -0.97 -14.04 -13.31
C LYS A 26 -1.99 -15.04 -12.78
N ASN A 27 -2.58 -15.81 -13.68
CA ASN A 27 -3.31 -17.01 -13.29
C ASN A 27 -2.27 -18.06 -12.86
N GLY A 28 -2.21 -18.35 -11.56
CA GLY A 28 -1.55 -19.56 -11.06
C GLY A 28 -2.39 -20.80 -11.40
N LYS A 29 -1.89 -21.98 -11.03
CA LYS A 29 -2.57 -23.26 -11.34
C LYS A 29 -4.04 -23.28 -10.93
N ASP A 30 -4.41 -22.67 -9.78
CA ASP A 30 -5.79 -22.71 -9.26
C ASP A 30 -6.29 -21.40 -8.63
N LYS A 31 -5.47 -20.33 -8.61
CA LYS A 31 -5.87 -19.02 -8.04
C LYS A 31 -5.12 -17.85 -8.68
N PRO A 32 -5.71 -16.64 -8.70
CA PRO A 32 -4.98 -15.42 -9.05
C PRO A 32 -3.77 -15.27 -8.12
N MET A 33 -2.59 -15.06 -8.71
CA MET A 33 -1.38 -14.75 -7.96
C MET A 33 -1.15 -13.24 -7.99
N ALA A 34 -1.04 -12.64 -6.81
CA ALA A 34 -0.72 -11.23 -6.69
C ALA A 34 0.66 -10.95 -7.33
N PRO A 35 0.81 -9.84 -8.05
CA PRO A 35 2.11 -9.41 -8.55
C PRO A 35 3.07 -9.15 -7.39
N LYS A 36 4.37 -9.17 -7.70
CA LYS A 36 5.38 -8.65 -6.78
C LYS A 36 5.01 -7.21 -6.41
N SER A 37 4.94 -6.93 -5.12
CA SER A 37 4.54 -5.61 -4.65
C SER A 37 5.73 -4.66 -4.73
N GLU A 38 5.62 -3.67 -5.60
CA GLU A 38 6.58 -2.55 -5.66
C GLU A 38 6.12 -1.38 -4.77
N LEU A 39 5.28 -1.69 -3.77
CA LEU A 39 4.90 -0.71 -2.75
C LEU A 39 6.14 -0.26 -1.96
N PRO A 40 6.20 0.99 -1.50
CA PRO A 40 7.26 1.43 -0.60
C PRO A 40 7.22 0.66 0.72
N ASP A 41 8.39 0.43 1.33
CA ASP A 41 8.51 -0.29 2.61
C ASP A 41 7.65 0.29 3.73
N CYS A 42 7.52 1.63 3.77
CA CYS A 42 6.68 2.30 4.76
C CYS A 42 5.19 1.93 4.61
N ILE A 43 4.72 1.64 3.40
CA ILE A 43 3.37 1.18 3.11
C ILE A 43 3.25 -0.33 3.32
N LYS A 44 4.25 -1.10 2.89
CA LYS A 44 4.31 -2.56 3.12
C LYS A 44 4.16 -2.91 4.61
N LYS A 45 4.89 -2.21 5.48
CA LYS A 45 4.78 -2.36 6.95
C LYS A 45 3.35 -2.15 7.45
N ARG A 46 2.64 -1.14 6.93
CA ARG A 46 1.25 -0.87 7.31
C ARG A 46 0.30 -1.94 6.79
N VAL A 47 0.47 -2.40 5.56
CA VAL A 47 -0.30 -3.51 4.98
C VAL A 47 -0.14 -4.78 5.83
N ILE A 48 1.10 -5.15 6.17
CA ILE A 48 1.39 -6.30 7.05
C ILE A 48 0.68 -6.13 8.40
N TRP A 49 0.80 -4.95 8.99
CA TRP A 49 0.18 -4.66 10.27
C TRP A 49 -1.35 -4.78 10.21
N VAL A 50 -2.01 -4.18 9.20
CA VAL A 50 -3.46 -4.27 9.00
C VAL A 50 -3.90 -5.73 8.82
N ARG A 51 -3.20 -6.49 7.97
CA ARG A 51 -3.53 -7.90 7.74
C ARG A 51 -3.45 -8.73 9.02
N ASN A 52 -2.41 -8.52 9.83
CA ASN A 52 -2.17 -9.32 11.02
C ASN A 52 -3.04 -8.93 12.22
N ASN A 53 -3.61 -7.72 12.24
CA ASN A 53 -4.27 -7.18 13.43
C ASN A 53 -5.72 -6.74 13.20
N LEU A 54 -6.16 -6.45 11.97
CA LEU A 54 -7.46 -5.83 11.71
C LEU A 54 -8.42 -6.65 10.87
N MET A 55 -7.92 -7.45 9.92
CA MET A 55 -8.78 -8.10 8.93
C MET A 55 -9.72 -9.16 9.50
N ASP A 56 -9.43 -9.66 10.71
CA ASP A 56 -10.23 -10.65 11.42
C ASP A 56 -11.03 -10.06 12.60
N ILE A 57 -11.04 -8.72 12.77
CA ILE A 57 -11.82 -8.06 13.83
C ILE A 57 -13.26 -7.84 13.35
N ASP A 58 -14.23 -8.30 14.14
CA ASP A 58 -15.65 -8.03 13.92
C ASP A 58 -15.94 -6.51 13.87
N ASP A 59 -16.83 -6.09 12.98
CA ASP A 59 -17.19 -4.68 12.72
C ASP A 59 -16.10 -3.79 12.09
N VAL A 60 -14.89 -4.31 11.80
CA VAL A 60 -13.90 -3.60 10.99
C VAL A 60 -14.14 -3.89 9.51
N THR A 61 -14.48 -2.85 8.73
CA THR A 61 -14.72 -3.02 7.30
C THR A 61 -13.42 -3.02 6.50
N PHE A 62 -13.48 -3.55 5.28
CA PHE A 62 -12.35 -3.46 4.35
C PHE A 62 -11.96 -2.00 4.04
N ILE A 63 -12.91 -1.07 4.06
CA ILE A 63 -12.63 0.36 3.88
C ILE A 63 -11.86 0.92 5.08
N ASP A 64 -12.13 0.46 6.28
CA ASP A 64 -11.39 0.87 7.49
C ASP A 64 -9.95 0.36 7.43
N CYS A 65 -9.76 -0.90 7.03
CA CYS A 65 -8.45 -1.48 6.72
C CYS A 65 -7.68 -0.64 5.69
N MET A 66 -8.34 -0.21 4.62
CA MET A 66 -7.76 0.68 3.60
C MET A 66 -7.35 2.04 4.16
N GLN A 67 -8.19 2.66 4.98
CA GLN A 67 -7.91 3.96 5.59
C GLN A 67 -6.74 3.91 6.58
N ILE A 68 -6.53 2.78 7.24
CA ILE A 68 -5.42 2.58 8.20
C ILE A 68 -4.12 2.19 7.47
N ALA A 69 -4.21 1.40 6.40
CA ALA A 69 -3.08 1.04 5.56
C ALA A 69 -2.56 2.23 4.76
N LEU A 70 -3.46 3.09 4.25
CA LEU A 70 -3.14 4.27 3.46
C LEU A 70 -3.80 5.55 4.01
N PRO A 71 -3.45 5.99 5.23
CA PRO A 71 -4.04 7.19 5.81
C PRO A 71 -3.62 8.44 5.05
N SER A 72 -4.58 9.33 4.82
CA SER A 72 -4.30 10.71 4.40
C SER A 72 -3.69 11.48 5.57
N PRO A 73 -2.57 12.21 5.40
CA PRO A 73 -1.99 13.03 6.47
C PRO A 73 -2.98 14.03 7.08
N VAL A 74 -3.91 14.54 6.27
CA VAL A 74 -4.96 15.48 6.72
C VAL A 74 -5.93 14.83 7.71
N ASN A 75 -6.12 13.51 7.61
CA ASN A 75 -7.05 12.74 8.43
C ASN A 75 -6.37 11.98 9.58
N GLU A 76 -5.05 12.11 9.76
CA GLU A 76 -4.27 11.33 10.75
C GLU A 76 -4.90 11.44 12.16
N ASN A 77 -5.21 12.66 12.60
CA ASN A 77 -5.79 12.87 13.93
C ASN A 77 -7.20 12.28 14.07
N LYS A 78 -7.99 12.28 13.00
CA LYS A 78 -9.33 11.68 12.99
C LYS A 78 -9.21 10.16 13.11
N LEU A 79 -8.40 9.54 12.24
CA LEU A 79 -8.20 8.09 12.23
C LEU A 79 -7.59 7.60 13.54
N LYS A 80 -6.62 8.32 14.09
CA LYS A 80 -6.06 8.02 15.42
C LYS A 80 -7.11 8.06 16.54
N LYS A 81 -8.10 8.95 16.45
CA LYS A 81 -9.19 9.02 17.43
C LYS A 81 -10.17 7.88 17.26
N GLU A 82 -10.49 7.54 16.01
CA GLU A 82 -11.46 6.52 15.62
C GLU A 82 -10.94 5.09 15.90
N TYR A 83 -9.66 4.84 15.64
CA TYR A 83 -9.02 3.53 15.74
C TYR A 83 -8.01 3.47 16.88
N ARG A 84 -8.22 4.18 17.99
CA ARG A 84 -7.21 4.42 19.04
C ARG A 84 -6.33 3.21 19.39
N ASP A 85 -6.95 2.07 19.69
CA ASP A 85 -6.25 0.85 20.13
C ASP A 85 -5.66 0.05 18.95
N LEU A 86 -6.09 0.39 17.74
CA LEU A 86 -5.80 -0.22 16.45
C LEU A 86 -5.00 0.73 15.54
N TRP A 87 -4.36 1.75 16.10
CA TRP A 87 -3.69 2.80 15.33
C TRP A 87 -2.18 2.58 15.25
N LEU A 88 -1.68 2.35 14.04
CA LEU A 88 -0.26 2.42 13.73
C LEU A 88 0.14 3.85 13.35
N PRO A 89 0.94 4.57 14.15
CA PRO A 89 1.36 5.94 13.84
C PRO A 89 2.07 6.06 12.48
N MET A 90 1.93 7.22 11.83
CA MET A 90 2.61 7.49 10.57
C MET A 90 4.06 7.90 10.86
N GLY A 91 5.03 7.19 10.29
CA GLY A 91 6.43 7.57 10.29
C GLY A 91 6.70 8.77 9.39
N ASP A 92 7.83 9.45 9.61
CA ASP A 92 8.25 10.59 8.79
C ASP A 92 8.47 10.20 7.32
N ASP A 93 8.94 8.97 7.08
CA ASP A 93 9.08 8.37 5.76
C ASP A 93 7.75 8.29 5.00
N TYR A 94 6.68 7.87 5.67
CA TYR A 94 5.33 7.84 5.10
C TYR A 94 4.81 9.26 4.85
N LYS A 95 4.99 10.19 5.80
CA LYS A 95 4.54 11.58 5.65
C LYS A 95 5.22 12.27 4.47
N GLN A 96 6.53 12.06 4.32
CA GLN A 96 7.29 12.52 3.17
C GLN A 96 6.76 11.86 1.90
N TYR A 97 6.56 10.54 1.89
CA TYR A 97 6.01 9.85 0.73
C TYR A 97 4.68 10.44 0.27
N CYS A 98 3.73 10.70 1.17
CA CYS A 98 2.45 11.33 0.82
C CYS A 98 2.57 12.75 0.27
N HIS A 99 3.53 13.55 0.74
CA HIS A 99 3.74 14.91 0.24
C HIS A 99 4.19 14.96 -1.23
N HIS A 100 4.82 13.89 -1.72
CA HIS A 100 5.34 13.82 -3.08
C HIS A 100 4.34 13.28 -4.11
N PHE A 101 3.13 12.89 -3.68
CA PHE A 101 2.17 12.18 -4.53
C PHE A 101 1.07 13.08 -5.10
N ASN A 102 0.91 13.03 -6.43
CA ASN A 102 -0.24 13.58 -7.16
C ASN A 102 -1.49 12.72 -6.92
N ALA A 103 -2.68 13.35 -6.88
CA ALA A 103 -3.99 12.67 -6.79
C ALA A 103 -4.18 11.45 -7.72
N ARG A 104 -3.62 11.47 -8.94
CA ARG A 104 -3.70 10.32 -9.87
C ARG A 104 -2.89 9.10 -9.39
N LEU A 105 -1.73 9.34 -8.78
CA LEU A 105 -0.90 8.29 -8.23
C LEU A 105 -1.53 7.68 -6.97
N LEU A 106 -2.28 8.48 -6.19
CA LEU A 106 -3.02 7.99 -5.03
C LEU A 106 -4.08 6.94 -5.41
N ASN A 107 -4.74 7.07 -6.57
CA ASN A 107 -5.73 6.08 -7.01
C ASN A 107 -5.08 4.72 -7.31
N ILE A 108 -3.98 4.70 -8.05
CA ILE A 108 -3.26 3.46 -8.37
C ILE A 108 -2.63 2.86 -7.12
N LEU A 109 -2.08 3.71 -6.25
CA LEU A 109 -1.57 3.29 -4.95
C LEU A 109 -2.66 2.63 -4.10
N GLY A 110 -3.86 3.22 -4.06
CA GLY A 110 -5.01 2.64 -3.37
C GLY A 110 -5.39 1.26 -3.94
N GLN A 111 -5.37 1.10 -5.26
CA GLN A 111 -5.61 -0.21 -5.89
C GLN A 111 -4.52 -1.23 -5.49
N ALA A 112 -3.25 -0.85 -5.53
CA ALA A 112 -2.13 -1.71 -5.14
C ALA A 112 -2.20 -2.11 -3.66
N VAL A 113 -2.59 -1.19 -2.77
CA VAL A 113 -2.81 -1.48 -1.34
C VAL A 113 -4.00 -2.41 -1.15
N ALA A 114 -5.12 -2.20 -1.84
CA ALA A 114 -6.29 -3.08 -1.75
C ALA A 114 -5.95 -4.52 -2.18
N VAL A 115 -5.23 -4.65 -3.30
CA VAL A 115 -4.69 -5.92 -3.78
C VAL A 115 -3.83 -6.59 -2.71
N ALA A 116 -2.88 -5.85 -2.14
CA ALA A 116 -1.97 -6.38 -1.12
C ALA A 116 -2.69 -6.76 0.17
N LEU A 117 -3.75 -6.03 0.54
CA LEU A 117 -4.60 -6.37 1.69
C LEU A 117 -5.42 -7.63 1.45
N ILE A 118 -5.89 -7.91 0.25
CA ILE A 118 -6.68 -9.13 -0.03
C ILE A 118 -5.74 -10.34 -0.14
N TYR A 119 -4.69 -10.24 -0.94
CA TYR A 119 -3.89 -11.39 -1.37
C TYR A 119 -2.52 -11.50 -0.70
N GLY A 120 -2.10 -10.49 0.05
CA GLY A 120 -0.78 -10.41 0.67
C GLY A 120 0.25 -9.69 -0.20
N LEU A 121 1.38 -9.37 0.42
CA LEU A 121 2.57 -8.87 -0.28
C LEU A 121 3.34 -10.09 -0.78
N ASN A 122 3.32 -10.35 -2.08
CA ASN A 122 4.04 -11.47 -2.68
C ASN A 122 5.55 -11.15 -2.81
N ASP A 123 6.14 -10.70 -1.70
CA ASP A 123 7.50 -10.13 -1.67
C ASP A 123 8.59 -11.21 -1.50
N ASP A 124 8.23 -12.39 -1.00
CA ASP A 124 9.14 -13.52 -0.77
C ASP A 124 8.55 -14.85 -1.29
N SER A 125 8.23 -14.93 -2.57
CA SER A 125 8.19 -16.23 -3.24
C SER A 125 9.57 -16.56 -3.84
N GLU A 126 10.61 -16.58 -2.98
CA GLU A 126 11.70 -17.54 -3.10
C GLU A 126 11.34 -18.73 -2.22
N GLY A 127 10.89 -19.83 -2.84
CA GLY A 127 10.88 -21.14 -2.20
C GLY A 127 9.64 -21.50 -1.39
N ASP A 128 8.56 -21.87 -2.08
CA ASP A 128 7.72 -22.98 -1.62
C ASP A 128 7.60 -23.97 -2.80
N GLU A 129 8.69 -24.71 -3.03
CA GLU A 129 8.57 -26.09 -3.49
C GLU A 129 8.19 -26.93 -2.26
N LYS A 130 6.92 -27.33 -2.19
CA LYS A 130 6.47 -28.52 -1.47
C LYS A 130 5.51 -29.31 -2.33
#